data_AF-A0A958PSP8-F1
#
_entry.id   AF-A0A958PSP8-F1
#
_cell.length_a   1.000
_cell.length_b   1.000
_cell.length_c   1.000
_cell.angle_alpha   90.00
_cell.angle_beta   90.00
_cell.angle_gamma   90.00
#
_symmetry.space_group_name_H-M   'P 1'
#
loop_
_entity.id
_entity.type
_entity.pdbx_description
1 polymer ?
#
loop_
_entity_poly.entity_id
_entity_poly.type
_entity_poly.pdbx_seq_one_letter_code
_entity_poly.pdbx_strand_id
1 'polypeptide(L)'
;MLESESHQNRQLLDKFLDSIPIKTYSLVRVLEFFSQELSSSQFDEILQDLRQRYFVWTNQIKEIKDPKQRAKKGFQLFEKEMALHDLSSASCKKGCGYCCHWKVDVTDEEASILSDLIETGTAKVNMERLEAQSKWTTESSIWKNPTDKSKCIFLGKNGSCSIYENRPIT
;
A
#
# COMPACT_ATOMS: atom_id res chain seq x y z
N MET A 1 -4.04 4.55 -37.30
CA MET A 1 -3.49 5.36 -36.19
C MET A 1 -3.87 4.78 -34.84
N LEU A 2 -5.16 4.56 -34.54
CA LEU A 2 -5.57 3.99 -33.24
C LEU A 2 -5.00 2.58 -32.97
N GLU A 3 -4.97 1.70 -33.97
CA GLU A 3 -4.39 0.36 -33.81
C GLU A 3 -2.86 0.36 -33.62
N SER A 4 -2.16 1.32 -34.22
CA SER A 4 -0.70 1.45 -34.08
C SER A 4 -0.31 1.99 -32.70
N GLU A 5 -1.08 2.94 -32.16
CA GLU A 5 -0.86 3.48 -30.81
C GLU A 5 -1.16 2.44 -29.72
N SER A 6 -2.24 1.66 -29.87
CA SER A 6 -2.57 0.59 -28.92
C SER A 6 -1.46 -0.48 -28.86
N HIS A 7 -0.91 -0.88 -30.01
CA HIS A 7 0.19 -1.82 -30.08
C HIS A 7 1.47 -1.26 -29.43
N GLN A 8 1.80 0.01 -29.68
CA GLN A 8 2.96 0.68 -29.08
C GLN A 8 2.82 0.79 -27.55
N ASN A 9 1.65 1.20 -27.05
CA ASN A 9 1.41 1.30 -25.61
C ASN A 9 1.54 -0.04 -24.90
N ARG A 10 1.08 -1.13 -25.54
CA ARG A 10 1.26 -2.48 -25.00
C ARG A 10 2.74 -2.86 -24.88
N GLN A 11 3.56 -2.58 -25.90
CA GLN A 11 5.00 -2.82 -25.83
C GLN A 11 5.69 -2.01 -24.73
N LEU A 12 5.29 -0.75 -24.55
CA LEU A 12 5.81 0.11 -23.47
C LEU A 12 5.45 -0.45 -22.09
N LEU A 13 4.20 -0.89 -21.92
CA LEU A 13 3.72 -1.50 -20.69
C LEU A 13 4.48 -2.78 -20.36
N ASP A 14 4.61 -3.71 -21.32
CA ASP A 14 5.31 -4.98 -21.11
C ASP A 14 6.77 -4.73 -20.69
N LYS A 15 7.46 -3.83 -21.40
CA LYS A 15 8.84 -3.42 -21.06
C LYS A 15 8.94 -2.78 -19.67
N PHE A 16 7.94 -2.01 -19.24
CA PHE A 16 7.90 -1.45 -17.89
C PHE A 16 7.69 -2.53 -16.84
N LEU A 17 6.70 -3.40 -17.02
CA LEU A 17 6.38 -4.45 -16.08
C LEU A 17 7.57 -5.40 -15.90
N ASP A 18 8.31 -5.72 -16.96
CA ASP A 18 9.51 -6.57 -16.86
C ASP A 18 10.69 -5.89 -16.15
N SER A 19 10.67 -4.57 -16.01
CA SER A 19 11.73 -3.81 -15.31
C SER A 19 11.50 -3.67 -13.80
N ILE A 20 10.32 -4.02 -13.29
CA ILE A 20 9.99 -3.93 -11.87
C ILE A 20 9.92 -5.33 -11.23
N PRO A 21 10.43 -5.51 -10.00
CA PRO A 21 10.50 -6.82 -9.36
C PRO A 21 9.15 -7.31 -8.83
N ILE A 22 8.20 -6.41 -8.57
CA ILE A 22 6.89 -6.74 -8.02
C ILE A 22 5.81 -6.09 -8.89
N LYS A 23 4.94 -6.92 -9.45
CA LYS A 23 3.79 -6.51 -10.26
C LYS A 23 2.53 -6.72 -9.42
N THR A 24 2.03 -5.68 -8.77
CA THR A 24 0.76 -5.81 -8.04
C THR A 24 -0.40 -5.79 -9.03
N TYR A 25 -1.48 -6.52 -8.73
CA TYR A 25 -2.67 -6.55 -9.58
C TYR A 25 -3.23 -5.15 -9.84
N SER A 26 -3.32 -4.32 -8.78
CA SER A 26 -3.81 -2.95 -8.87
C SER A 26 -2.94 -2.07 -9.77
N LEU A 27 -1.61 -2.17 -9.66
CA LEU A 27 -0.70 -1.41 -10.52
C LEU A 27 -0.88 -1.81 -11.98
N VAL A 28 -0.89 -3.11 -12.28
CA VAL A 28 -1.07 -3.62 -13.65
C VAL A 28 -2.38 -3.09 -14.24
N ARG A 29 -3.49 -3.19 -13.49
CA ARG A 29 -4.80 -2.73 -13.95
C ARG A 29 -4.86 -1.23 -14.22
N VAL A 30 -4.25 -0.42 -13.36
CA VAL A 30 -4.19 1.04 -13.54
C VAL A 30 -3.37 1.39 -14.79
N LEU A 31 -2.25 0.72 -15.01
CA LEU A 31 -1.42 0.95 -16.19
C LEU A 31 -2.08 0.43 -17.48
N GLU A 32 -2.79 -0.69 -17.42
CA GLU A 32 -3.61 -1.18 -18.53
C GLU A 32 -4.68 -0.15 -18.92
N PHE A 33 -5.36 0.44 -17.94
CA PHE A 33 -6.31 1.52 -18.17
C PHE A 33 -5.64 2.72 -18.85
N PHE A 34 -4.55 3.26 -18.28
CA PHE A 34 -3.86 4.39 -18.88
C PHE A 34 -3.28 4.10 -20.27
N SER A 35 -2.87 2.86 -20.54
CA SER A 35 -2.39 2.44 -21.86
C SER A 35 -3.48 2.50 -22.95
N GLN A 36 -4.76 2.49 -22.56
CA GLN A 36 -5.90 2.59 -23.46
C GLN A 36 -6.40 4.04 -23.61
N GLU A 37 -6.28 4.85 -22.56
CA GLU A 37 -6.82 6.20 -22.51
C GLU A 37 -5.85 7.30 -22.99
N LEU A 38 -4.54 7.01 -23.03
CA LEU A 38 -3.51 8.01 -23.32
C LEU A 38 -2.80 7.77 -24.64
N SER A 39 -2.34 8.85 -25.27
CA SER A 39 -1.42 8.75 -26.40
C SER A 39 -0.10 8.11 -25.98
N SER A 40 0.63 7.52 -26.93
CA SER A 40 1.90 6.84 -26.61
C SER A 40 2.95 7.74 -25.98
N SER A 41 2.99 9.03 -26.33
CA SER A 41 3.90 9.99 -25.69
C SER A 41 3.54 10.20 -24.22
N GLN A 42 2.25 10.46 -23.92
CA GLN A 42 1.78 10.69 -22.55
C GLN A 42 1.94 9.44 -21.68
N PHE A 43 1.65 8.27 -22.25
CA PHE A 43 1.80 7.03 -21.51
C PHE A 43 3.28 6.72 -21.21
N ASP A 44 4.18 6.93 -22.18
CA ASP A 44 5.62 6.77 -21.94
C ASP A 44 6.14 7.74 -20.87
N GLU A 45 5.70 9.01 -20.88
CA GLU A 45 6.03 9.99 -19.84
C GLU A 45 5.63 9.51 -18.43
N ILE A 46 4.43 8.94 -18.28
CA ILE A 46 3.99 8.36 -17.01
C ILE A 46 4.88 7.19 -16.59
N LEU A 47 5.21 6.28 -17.52
CA LEU A 47 6.07 5.13 -17.23
C LEU A 47 7.50 5.56 -16.86
N GLN A 48 8.01 6.63 -17.47
CA GLN A 48 9.30 7.22 -17.13
C GLN A 48 9.29 7.82 -15.72
N ASP A 49 8.25 8.59 -15.37
CA ASP A 49 8.10 9.16 -14.01
C ASP A 49 8.00 8.04 -12.95
N LEU A 50 7.19 7.02 -13.20
CA LEU A 50 7.06 5.86 -12.30
C LEU A 50 8.39 5.12 -12.12
N ARG A 51 9.15 4.90 -13.20
CA ARG A 51 10.49 4.30 -13.12
C ARG A 51 11.43 5.14 -12.27
N GLN A 52 11.45 6.45 -12.50
CA GLN A 52 12.32 7.36 -11.78
C GLN A 52 11.99 7.37 -10.29
N ARG A 53 10.71 7.47 -9.92
CA ARG A 53 10.26 7.41 -8.52
C ARG A 53 10.63 6.08 -7.86
N TYR A 54 10.33 4.97 -8.53
CA TYR A 54 10.69 3.63 -8.05
C TYR A 54 12.19 3.51 -7.79
N PHE A 55 13.03 3.94 -8.73
CA PHE A 55 14.49 3.91 -8.58
C PHE A 55 14.97 4.78 -7.42
N VAL A 56 14.44 6.00 -7.28
CA VAL A 56 14.79 6.90 -6.18
C VAL A 56 14.42 6.30 -4.83
N TRP A 57 13.20 5.78 -4.68
CA TRP A 57 12.74 5.20 -3.42
C TRP A 57 13.52 3.94 -3.06
N THR A 58 13.69 3.02 -4.01
CA THR A 58 14.42 1.77 -3.79
C THR A 58 15.87 2.03 -3.40
N ASN A 59 16.55 3.01 -4.01
CA ASN A 59 17.90 3.39 -3.60
C ASN A 59 17.97 3.95 -2.18
N GLN A 60 16.94 4.65 -1.71
CA GLN A 60 16.91 5.18 -0.35
C GLN A 60 16.66 4.11 0.72
N ILE A 61 15.97 3.01 0.37
CA ILE A 61 15.61 1.95 1.32
C ILE A 61 16.54 0.73 1.26
N LYS A 62 17.14 0.43 0.09
CA LYS A 62 17.94 -0.79 -0.13
C LYS A 62 19.19 -0.85 0.75
N GLU A 63 19.78 0.30 1.06
CA GLU A 63 21.00 0.39 1.87
C GLU A 63 20.71 0.24 3.37
N ILE A 64 19.43 0.28 3.78
CA ILE A 64 19.02 0.15 5.18
C ILE A 64 18.97 -1.34 5.55
N LYS A 65 19.99 -1.76 6.31
CA LYS A 65 20.14 -3.15 6.78
C LYS A 65 19.09 -3.55 7.81
N ASP A 66 18.79 -2.67 8.76
CA ASP A 66 17.78 -2.91 9.80
C ASP A 66 16.38 -2.93 9.16
N PRO A 67 15.67 -4.08 9.18
CA PRO A 67 14.36 -4.21 8.55
C PRO A 67 13.32 -3.22 9.11
N LYS A 68 13.35 -2.95 10.43
CA LYS A 68 12.41 -2.00 11.06
C LYS A 68 12.67 -0.57 10.61
N GLN A 69 13.94 -0.17 10.50
CA GLN A 69 14.29 1.16 9.98
C GLN A 69 13.95 1.28 8.50
N ARG A 70 14.08 0.19 7.73
CA ARG A 70 13.69 0.15 6.32
C ARG A 70 12.19 0.37 6.14
N ALA A 71 11.36 -0.33 6.92
CA ALA A 71 9.90 -0.12 6.91
C ALA A 71 9.52 1.29 7.35
N LYS A 72 10.11 1.82 8.43
CA LYS A 72 9.91 3.22 8.85
C LYS A 72 10.27 4.22 7.76
N LYS A 73 11.38 4.00 7.06
CA LYS A 73 11.78 4.86 5.93
C LYS A 73 10.79 4.76 4.78
N GLY A 74 10.32 3.55 4.44
CA GLY A 74 9.27 3.34 3.44
C GLY A 74 8.00 4.13 3.78
N PHE A 75 7.54 4.02 5.02
CA PHE A 75 6.40 4.79 5.54
C PHE A 75 6.60 6.31 5.38
N GLN A 76 7.76 6.83 5.77
CA GLN A 76 8.06 8.26 5.63
C GLN A 76 8.05 8.75 4.17
N LEU A 77 8.55 7.93 3.24
CA LEU A 77 8.51 8.25 1.82
C LEU A 77 7.08 8.27 1.29
N PHE A 78 6.27 7.29 1.70
CA PHE A 78 4.85 7.25 1.38
C PHE A 78 4.12 8.49 1.90
N GLU A 79 4.28 8.87 3.16
CA GLU A 79 3.63 10.06 3.74
C GLU A 79 4.05 11.35 3.02
N LYS A 80 5.34 11.48 2.68
CA LYS A 80 5.84 12.64 1.93
C LYS A 80 5.13 12.78 0.59
N GLU A 81 4.90 11.67 -0.10
CA GLU A 81 4.32 11.66 -1.44
C GLU A 81 2.81 11.89 -1.39
N MET A 82 2.13 11.29 -0.41
CA MET A 82 0.74 11.59 -0.09
C MET A 82 0.53 13.08 0.19
N ALA A 83 1.46 13.72 0.91
CA ALA A 83 1.39 15.15 1.21
C ALA A 83 1.67 16.06 0.00
N LEU A 84 2.57 15.65 -0.91
CA LEU A 84 2.93 16.44 -2.09
C LEU A 84 1.80 16.52 -3.12
N HIS A 85 1.00 15.46 -3.24
CA HIS A 85 0.02 15.34 -4.32
C HIS A 85 -1.39 15.79 -3.94
N ASP A 86 -1.56 16.49 -2.80
CA ASP A 86 -2.85 16.92 -2.20
C ASP A 86 -4.01 16.14 -2.81
N LEU A 87 -4.00 14.82 -2.53
CA LEU A 87 -5.02 13.90 -2.98
C LEU A 87 -6.27 14.26 -2.18
N SER A 88 -6.88 15.40 -2.51
CA SER A 88 -7.93 16.10 -1.78
C SER A 88 -9.22 15.30 -1.72
N SER A 89 -9.31 14.21 -2.50
CA SER A 89 -10.35 13.18 -2.46
C SER A 89 -10.00 11.97 -1.59
N ALA A 90 -8.74 11.79 -1.19
CA ALA A 90 -8.34 10.70 -0.30
C ALA A 90 -8.75 11.04 1.14
N SER A 91 -9.73 10.32 1.66
CA SER A 91 -10.17 10.40 3.06
C SER A 91 -9.08 10.01 4.09
N CYS A 92 -7.86 9.68 3.64
CA CYS A 92 -6.77 9.23 4.50
C CYS A 92 -6.11 10.42 5.21
N LYS A 93 -6.56 10.68 6.44
CA LYS A 93 -5.96 11.64 7.37
C LYS A 93 -6.07 11.13 8.80
N LYS A 94 -5.34 11.73 9.73
CA LYS A 94 -5.46 11.40 11.15
C LYS A 94 -6.92 11.52 11.59
N GLY A 95 -7.43 10.47 12.27
CA GLY A 95 -8.85 10.34 12.60
C GLY A 95 -9.65 9.47 11.63
N CYS A 96 -9.09 9.10 10.48
CA CYS A 96 -9.68 8.12 9.57
C CYS A 96 -9.58 6.69 10.14
N GLY A 97 -10.60 5.88 9.87
CA GLY A 97 -10.65 4.44 10.18
C GLY A 97 -11.05 3.59 8.98
N TYR A 98 -11.04 4.14 7.76
CA TYR A 98 -11.57 3.46 6.58
C TYR A 98 -10.87 2.11 6.32
N CYS A 99 -9.53 2.09 6.25
CA CYS A 99 -8.76 0.86 6.06
C CYS A 99 -8.98 -0.17 7.18
N CYS A 100 -9.36 0.26 8.38
CA CYS A 100 -9.61 -0.64 9.50
C CYS A 100 -10.86 -1.53 9.31
N HIS A 101 -11.64 -1.32 8.26
CA HIS A 101 -12.79 -2.15 7.89
C HIS A 101 -12.48 -3.13 6.75
N TRP A 102 -11.26 -3.11 6.22
CA TRP A 102 -10.83 -3.96 5.12
C TRP A 102 -9.76 -4.93 5.58
N LYS A 103 -9.52 -5.97 4.78
CA LYS A 103 -8.33 -6.80 4.91
C LYS A 103 -7.12 -5.95 4.54
N VAL A 104 -6.20 -5.78 5.49
CA VAL A 104 -4.93 -5.08 5.30
C VAL A 104 -3.83 -6.12 5.45
N ASP A 105 -3.06 -6.33 4.40
CA ASP A 105 -1.85 -7.14 4.46
C ASP A 105 -0.74 -6.30 5.10
N VAL A 106 0.24 -6.95 5.72
CA VAL A 106 1.41 -6.31 6.34
C VAL A 106 2.66 -7.08 5.98
N THR A 107 3.79 -6.39 5.82
CA THR A 107 5.08 -7.09 5.68
C THR A 107 5.59 -7.59 7.03
N ASP A 108 6.57 -8.50 7.01
CA ASP A 108 7.22 -8.97 8.24
C ASP A 108 7.88 -7.82 9.01
N GLU A 109 8.45 -6.84 8.30
CA GLU A 109 9.06 -5.67 8.93
C GLU A 109 8.04 -4.75 9.61
N GLU A 110 6.90 -4.49 8.95
CA GLU A 110 5.80 -3.74 9.54
C GLU A 110 5.20 -4.48 10.73
N ALA A 111 4.94 -5.79 10.60
CA ALA A 111 4.44 -6.62 11.68
C ALA A 111 5.37 -6.58 12.91
N SER A 112 6.68 -6.58 12.69
CA SER A 112 7.67 -6.48 13.77
C SER A 112 7.59 -5.13 14.50
N ILE A 113 7.38 -4.02 13.79
CA ILE A 113 7.14 -2.70 14.41
C ILE A 113 5.84 -2.71 15.22
N LEU A 114 4.78 -3.30 14.66
CA LEU A 114 3.48 -3.38 15.34
C LEU A 114 3.54 -4.24 16.60
N SER A 115 4.30 -5.34 16.59
CA SER A 115 4.54 -6.17 17.78
C SER A 115 5.21 -5.37 18.89
N ASP A 116 6.30 -4.64 18.57
CA ASP A 116 6.98 -3.78 19.55
C ASP A 116 6.02 -2.77 20.18
N LEU A 117 5.14 -2.15 19.39
CA LEU A 117 4.17 -1.18 19.90
C LEU A 117 3.18 -1.82 20.88
N ILE A 118 2.75 -3.07 20.62
CA ILE A 118 1.87 -3.81 21.51
C ILE A 118 2.62 -4.21 22.79
N GLU A 119 3.81 -4.82 22.66
CA GLU A 119 4.61 -5.35 23.76
C GLU A 119 5.06 -4.26 24.73
N THR A 120 5.41 -3.08 24.21
CA THR A 120 5.77 -1.91 25.02
C THR A 120 4.56 -1.21 25.65
N GLY A 121 3.34 -1.60 25.30
CA GLY A 121 2.10 -0.95 25.74
C GLY A 121 1.82 0.39 25.05
N THR A 122 2.61 0.77 24.04
CA THR A 122 2.42 1.99 23.24
C THR A 122 1.12 1.94 22.45
N ALA A 123 0.77 0.77 21.91
CA ALA A 123 -0.48 0.51 21.20
C ALA A 123 -1.38 -0.43 22.00
N LYS A 124 -2.65 -0.04 22.16
CA LYS A 124 -3.69 -0.91 22.71
C LYS A 124 -4.42 -1.60 21.57
N VAL A 125 -4.68 -2.90 21.75
CA VAL A 125 -5.38 -3.74 20.77
C VAL A 125 -6.66 -4.31 21.35
N ASN A 126 -7.62 -4.60 20.47
CA ASN A 126 -8.77 -5.41 20.84
C ASN A 126 -8.37 -6.90 20.82
N MET A 127 -8.21 -7.48 22.02
CA MET A 127 -7.78 -8.87 22.19
C MET A 127 -8.76 -9.90 21.62
N GLU A 128 -10.07 -9.64 21.66
CA GLU A 128 -11.07 -10.55 21.08
C GLU A 128 -10.91 -10.61 19.56
N ARG A 129 -10.71 -9.46 18.92
CA ARG A 129 -10.45 -9.40 17.48
C ARG A 129 -9.13 -10.07 17.12
N LEU A 130 -8.07 -9.83 17.91
CA LEU A 130 -6.77 -10.47 17.69
C LEU A 130 -6.85 -11.99 17.77
N GLU A 131 -7.52 -12.53 18.78
CA GLU A 131 -7.69 -13.98 18.96
C GLU A 131 -8.53 -14.61 17.85
N ALA A 132 -9.53 -13.89 17.34
CA ALA A 132 -10.31 -14.35 16.20
C ALA A 132 -9.47 -14.34 14.91
N GLN A 133 -8.77 -13.23 14.65
CA GLN A 133 -7.99 -13.00 13.44
C GLN A 133 -6.76 -13.91 13.33
N SER A 134 -6.12 -14.28 14.45
CA SER A 134 -4.97 -15.19 14.45
C SER A 134 -5.28 -16.59 13.93
N LYS A 135 -6.57 -16.96 13.86
CA LYS A 135 -7.06 -18.25 13.36
C LYS A 135 -7.41 -18.21 11.86
N TRP A 136 -7.35 -17.04 11.23
CA TRP A 136 -7.75 -16.85 9.85
C TRP A 136 -6.55 -16.80 8.91
N THR A 137 -6.77 -17.26 7.69
CA THR A 137 -5.83 -17.18 6.57
C THR A 137 -6.26 -16.10 5.60
N THR A 138 -5.39 -15.78 4.64
CA THR A 138 -5.68 -14.82 3.56
C THR A 138 -6.90 -15.17 2.73
N GLU A 139 -7.25 -16.45 2.64
CA GLU A 139 -8.36 -17.01 1.84
C GLU A 139 -9.66 -17.18 2.63
N SER A 140 -9.66 -16.82 3.91
CA SER A 140 -10.84 -17.00 4.77
C SER A 140 -12.04 -16.21 4.24
N SER A 141 -13.21 -16.87 4.20
CA SER A 141 -14.45 -16.28 3.65
C SER A 141 -14.91 -15.03 4.39
N ILE A 142 -14.44 -14.83 5.63
CA ILE A 142 -14.70 -13.63 6.44
C ILE A 142 -14.24 -12.34 5.74
N TRP A 143 -13.21 -12.42 4.89
CA TRP A 143 -12.73 -11.26 4.13
C TRP A 143 -13.67 -10.89 2.98
N LYS A 144 -14.49 -11.84 2.50
CA LYS A 144 -15.53 -11.59 1.50
C LYS A 144 -16.82 -11.07 2.13
N ASN A 145 -17.08 -11.46 3.38
CA ASN A 145 -18.25 -11.02 4.15
C ASN A 145 -17.81 -10.49 5.53
N PRO A 146 -17.29 -9.24 5.61
CA PRO A 146 -16.74 -8.67 6.83
C PRO A 146 -17.75 -8.59 7.98
N THR A 147 -17.28 -8.79 9.21
CA THR A 147 -18.05 -8.67 10.45
C THR A 147 -17.35 -7.73 11.43
N ASP A 148 -17.88 -7.52 12.63
CA ASP A 148 -17.15 -6.73 13.64
C ASP A 148 -15.80 -7.37 14.03
N LYS A 149 -15.72 -8.70 13.99
CA LYS A 149 -14.48 -9.43 14.30
C LYS A 149 -13.42 -9.26 13.23
N SER A 150 -13.78 -8.90 11.99
CA SER A 150 -12.84 -8.65 10.91
C SER A 150 -12.33 -7.21 10.85
N LYS A 151 -12.83 -6.32 11.71
CA LYS A 151 -12.25 -4.97 11.84
C LYS A 151 -10.85 -5.06 12.43
N CYS A 152 -9.98 -4.13 12.05
CA CYS A 152 -8.61 -4.07 12.56
C CYS A 152 -8.57 -4.06 14.10
N ILE A 153 -7.58 -4.77 14.67
CA ILE A 153 -7.35 -4.83 16.12
C ILE A 153 -7.00 -3.46 16.72
N PHE A 154 -6.51 -2.52 15.89
CA PHE A 154 -6.14 -1.15 16.26
C PHE A 154 -7.25 -0.12 16.03
N LEU A 155 -8.45 -0.54 15.60
CA LEU A 155 -9.58 0.38 15.45
C LEU A 155 -10.05 0.86 16.83
N GLY A 156 -9.84 2.15 17.11
CA GLY A 156 -10.24 2.80 18.34
C GLY A 156 -11.75 2.93 18.48
N LYS A 157 -12.21 3.15 19.72
CA LYS A 157 -13.64 3.31 20.05
C LYS A 157 -14.30 4.51 19.35
N ASN A 158 -13.51 5.53 19.03
CA ASN A 158 -13.95 6.71 18.29
C ASN A 158 -13.98 6.50 16.76
N GLY A 159 -13.77 5.27 16.28
CA GLY A 159 -13.74 4.95 14.85
C GLY A 159 -12.45 5.35 14.14
N SER A 160 -11.40 5.74 14.88
CA SER A 160 -10.11 6.14 14.30
C SER A 160 -9.02 5.10 14.53
N CYS A 161 -8.03 5.05 13.63
CA CYS A 161 -6.85 4.21 13.78
C CYS A 161 -5.98 4.68 14.97
N SER A 162 -5.74 3.79 15.96
CA SER A 162 -4.93 4.12 17.14
C SER A 162 -3.42 4.16 16.87
N ILE A 163 -2.97 3.57 15.76
CA ILE A 163 -1.57 3.49 15.35
C ILE A 163 -1.30 4.31 14.07
N TYR A 164 -2.03 5.40 13.85
CA TYR A 164 -2.00 6.13 12.58
C TYR A 164 -0.58 6.43 12.05
N GLU A 165 0.36 6.80 12.92
CA GLU A 165 1.75 7.11 12.55
C GLU A 165 2.62 5.88 12.22
N ASN A 166 2.10 4.67 12.45
CA ASN A 166 2.76 3.38 12.16
C ASN A 166 1.79 2.46 11.40
N ARG A 167 0.82 3.03 10.67
CA ARG A 167 -0.14 2.25 9.89
C ARG A 167 0.59 1.57 8.72
N PRO A 168 0.22 0.34 8.37
CA PRO A 168 0.77 -0.33 7.19
C PRO A 168 0.55 0.49 5.92
N ILE A 169 1.51 0.40 4.99
CA ILE A 169 1.45 1.06 3.67
C ILE A 169 1.24 0.08 2.51
N THR A 170 1.16 -1.22 2.82
CA THR A 170 0.90 -2.29 1.86
C THR A 170 -0.57 -2.46 1.49
#